data_AF-A0A2S5ADW2-F1
#
_entry.id   AF-A0A2S5ADW2-F1
#
_cell.length_a   1.000
_cell.length_b   1.000
_cell.length_c   1.000
_cell.angle_alpha   90.00
_cell.angle_beta   90.00
_cell.angle_gamma   90.00
#
_symmetry.space_group_name_H-M   'P 1'
#
loop_
_entity.id
_entity.type
_entity.pdbx_description
1 polymer ?
#
loop_
_entity_poly.entity_id
_entity_poly.type
_entity_poly.pdbx_seq_one_letter_code
_entity_poly.pdbx_strand_id
1 'polypeptide(L)'
;MKSKLSLLIILLISNISFSQDKKELFYDYDLTEISKEKFITLKNKDNYALSYENENSIKTYLAEIKTSGKLNFHLLETIKKYLVDLDPNTSFAQTNFIVINYIDNDPSIHTKGYQVPWDVFTKDISKSFKKSDKVTHFYIINPDVKDLFYYHGDKINWKTDKDHFIKDKFFPFKLNGGFLIIDKDGNYISYKGEYSKKDVLEKLKEMKEK
;
A
#
# COMPACT_ATOMS: atom_id res chain seq x y z
N MET A 1 -25.19 45.88 38.59
CA MET A 1 -23.78 45.53 38.26
C MET A 1 -23.45 44.06 38.52
N LYS A 2 -23.85 43.47 39.65
CA LYS A 2 -23.54 42.06 40.00
C LYS A 2 -24.04 41.02 38.97
N SER A 3 -25.24 41.19 38.39
CA SER A 3 -25.76 40.25 37.36
C SER A 3 -25.03 40.33 36.02
N LYS A 4 -24.57 41.52 35.61
CA LYS A 4 -23.78 41.71 34.38
C LYS A 4 -22.38 41.11 34.51
N LEU A 5 -21.80 41.15 35.71
CA LEU A 5 -20.51 40.52 36.01
C LEU A 5 -20.59 38.99 36.02
N SER A 6 -21.65 38.41 36.60
CA SER A 6 -21.90 36.96 36.52
C SER A 6 -22.07 36.48 35.08
N LEU A 7 -22.79 37.22 34.24
CA LEU A 7 -22.99 36.85 32.83
C LEU A 7 -21.66 36.85 32.05
N LEU A 8 -20.79 37.84 32.31
CA LEU A 8 -19.46 37.92 31.71
C LEU A 8 -18.56 36.76 32.14
N ILE A 9 -18.61 36.37 33.42
CA ILE A 9 -17.85 35.24 33.96
C ILE A 9 -18.32 33.92 33.32
N ILE A 10 -19.63 33.71 33.16
CA ILE A 10 -20.19 32.51 32.52
C ILE A 10 -19.76 32.42 31.04
N LEU A 11 -19.78 33.54 30.31
CA LEU A 11 -19.31 33.61 28.92
C LEU A 11 -17.80 33.38 28.78
N LEU A 12 -16.98 33.79 29.75
CA LEU A 12 -15.55 33.54 29.74
C LEU A 12 -15.23 32.06 30.03
N ILE A 13 -15.96 31.42 30.94
CA ILE A 13 -15.78 29.99 31.28
C ILE A 13 -16.21 29.07 30.12
N SER A 14 -17.26 29.44 29.37
CA SER A 14 -17.69 28.65 28.21
C SER A 14 -16.65 28.60 27.08
N ASN A 15 -15.77 29.62 26.96
CA ASN A 15 -14.72 29.63 25.94
C ASN A 15 -13.53 28.71 26.26
N ILE A 16 -13.38 28.26 27.51
CA ILE A 16 -12.28 27.37 27.92
C ILE A 16 -12.62 25.89 27.61
N SER A 17 -13.89 25.57 27.37
CA SER A 17 -14.37 24.18 27.27
C SER A 17 -14.39 23.59 25.84
N PHE A 18 -13.90 24.32 24.83
CA PHE A 18 -14.00 23.90 23.41
C PHE A 18 -12.68 23.56 22.71
N SER A 19 -11.57 23.44 23.44
CA SER A 19 -10.31 22.90 22.90
C SER A 19 -9.95 21.61 23.61
N GLN A 20 -10.61 20.50 23.26
CA GLN A 20 -10.10 19.19 23.64
C GLN A 20 -9.02 18.82 22.62
N ASP A 21 -7.76 19.00 22.98
CA ASP A 21 -6.64 18.53 22.18
C ASP A 21 -6.78 17.01 22.02
N LYS A 22 -6.87 16.55 20.78
CA LYS A 22 -6.99 15.11 20.48
C LYS A 22 -5.75 14.39 21.01
N LYS A 23 -5.96 13.21 21.61
CA LYS A 23 -4.85 12.39 22.07
C LYS A 23 -4.01 11.92 20.89
N GLU A 24 -2.74 12.32 20.82
CA GLU A 24 -1.79 11.77 19.85
C GLU A 24 -1.28 10.40 20.33
N LEU A 25 -1.34 9.41 19.44
CA LEU A 25 -0.87 8.04 19.67
C LEU A 25 0.07 7.63 18.54
N PHE A 26 1.19 6.98 18.88
CA PHE A 26 2.22 6.58 17.93
C PHE A 26 2.44 5.08 17.99
N TYR A 27 2.56 4.44 16.83
CA TYR A 27 2.72 2.99 16.70
C TYR A 27 3.92 2.65 15.81
N ASP A 28 4.64 1.58 16.16
CA ASP A 28 5.70 1.01 15.34
C ASP A 28 5.16 0.06 14.26
N TYR A 29 6.08 -0.62 13.56
CA TYR A 29 5.80 -1.55 12.46
C TYR A 29 5.05 -2.81 12.91
N ASP A 30 5.13 -3.18 14.19
CA ASP A 30 4.41 -4.31 14.79
C ASP A 30 3.06 -3.87 15.38
N LEU A 31 2.62 -2.64 15.09
CA LEU A 31 1.44 -2.00 15.67
C LEU A 31 1.50 -1.86 17.20
N THR A 32 2.71 -1.84 17.77
CA THR A 32 2.92 -1.62 19.20
C THR A 32 2.96 -0.13 19.48
N GLU A 33 2.21 0.32 20.48
CA GLU A 33 2.22 1.74 20.90
C GLU A 33 3.61 2.11 21.45
N ILE A 34 4.16 3.22 20.97
CA ILE A 34 5.48 3.74 21.32
C ILE A 34 5.40 5.23 21.67
N SER A 35 6.43 5.76 22.33
CA SER A 35 6.51 7.20 22.58
C SER A 35 6.77 8.00 21.30
N LYS A 36 6.39 9.27 21.30
CA LYS A 36 6.64 10.20 20.19
C LYS A 36 8.12 10.34 19.87
N GLU A 37 8.97 10.35 20.91
CA GLU A 37 10.43 10.45 20.77
C GLU A 37 11.01 9.20 20.09
N LYS A 38 10.52 8.01 20.47
CA LYS A 38 10.90 6.75 19.82
C LYS A 38 10.43 6.73 18.37
N PHE A 39 9.21 7.20 18.09
CA PHE A 39 8.67 7.29 16.74
C PHE A 39 9.53 8.18 15.84
N ILE A 40 9.85 9.39 16.30
CA ILE A 40 10.70 10.35 15.56
C ILE A 40 12.08 9.74 15.26
N THR A 41 12.65 9.01 16.23
CA THR A 41 13.95 8.33 16.05
C THR A 41 13.90 7.22 15.00
N LEU A 42 12.80 6.47 14.93
CA LEU A 42 12.63 5.37 13.98
C LEU A 42 12.22 5.85 12.57
N LYS A 43 11.61 7.03 12.45
CA LYS A 43 11.21 7.61 11.17
C LYS A 43 12.43 7.89 10.30
N ASN A 44 12.44 7.33 9.09
CA ASN A 44 13.48 7.57 8.10
C ASN A 44 12.89 7.54 6.68
N LYS A 45 13.74 7.44 5.66
CA LYS A 45 13.32 7.43 4.24
C LYS A 45 12.63 6.14 3.79
N ASP A 46 12.78 5.05 4.54
CA ASP A 46 12.32 3.70 4.19
C ASP A 46 10.96 3.36 4.83
N ASN A 47 10.33 4.33 5.50
CA ASN A 47 9.00 4.20 6.10
C ASN A 47 8.13 5.44 5.85
N TYR A 48 6.81 5.29 5.97
CA TYR A 48 5.85 6.38 6.00
C TYR A 48 5.32 6.60 7.43
N ALA A 49 4.96 7.84 7.74
CA ALA A 49 4.15 8.16 8.90
C ALA A 49 2.70 8.32 8.42
N LEU A 50 1.85 7.34 8.74
CA LEU A 50 0.46 7.35 8.32
C LEU A 50 -0.43 7.72 9.50
N SER A 51 -1.07 8.88 9.44
CA SER A 51 -1.93 9.40 10.49
C SER A 51 -3.40 9.20 10.14
N TYR A 52 -4.13 8.62 11.09
CA TYR A 52 -5.58 8.41 11.01
C TYR A 52 -6.23 9.10 12.20
N GLU A 53 -7.17 9.98 11.92
CA GLU A 53 -7.85 10.79 12.92
C GLU A 53 -9.27 10.24 13.16
N ASN A 54 -9.65 10.15 14.42
CA ASN A 54 -11.04 9.94 14.85
C ASN A 54 -11.47 11.07 15.79
N GLU A 55 -12.65 10.94 16.41
CA GLU A 55 -13.21 11.98 17.28
C GLU A 55 -12.29 12.34 18.46
N ASN A 56 -11.60 11.35 19.03
CA ASN A 56 -10.89 11.49 20.31
C ASN A 56 -9.35 11.45 20.19
N SER A 57 -8.82 11.01 19.05
CA SER A 57 -7.40 10.73 18.90
C SER A 57 -6.90 10.85 17.47
N ILE A 58 -5.61 11.13 17.34
CA ILE A 58 -4.85 11.01 16.10
C ILE A 58 -3.88 9.85 16.30
N LYS A 59 -4.04 8.78 15.52
CA LYS A 59 -3.16 7.61 15.55
C LYS A 59 -2.19 7.66 14.38
N THR A 60 -0.89 7.66 14.67
CA THR A 60 0.16 7.70 13.65
C THR A 60 0.97 6.41 13.67
N TYR A 61 1.03 5.73 12.53
CA TYR A 61 1.72 4.44 12.36
C TYR A 61 2.99 4.60 11.53
N LEU A 62 4.07 3.92 11.93
CA LEU A 62 5.22 3.69 11.06
C LEU A 62 4.92 2.54 10.11
N ALA A 63 4.69 2.85 8.84
CA ALA A 63 4.47 1.86 7.80
C ALA A 63 5.76 1.65 6.99
N GLU A 64 6.31 0.44 6.99
CA GLU A 64 7.47 0.13 6.15
C GLU A 64 7.12 0.16 4.66
N ILE A 65 7.89 0.92 3.89
CA ILE A 65 7.76 1.02 2.43
C ILE A 65 8.08 -0.33 1.80
N LYS A 66 9.14 -0.99 2.28
CA LYS A 66 9.59 -2.30 1.79
C LYS A 66 9.48 -3.33 2.90
N THR A 67 8.82 -4.43 2.60
CA THR A 67 8.81 -5.63 3.45
C THR A 67 9.32 -6.82 2.66
N SER A 68 10.00 -7.74 3.33
CA SER A 68 10.49 -8.97 2.71
C SER A 68 10.40 -10.13 3.67
N GLY A 69 10.26 -11.34 3.16
CA GLY A 69 10.17 -12.53 3.98
C GLY A 69 10.17 -13.79 3.14
N LYS A 70 9.77 -14.90 3.76
CA LYS A 70 9.62 -16.18 3.10
C LYS A 70 8.24 -16.75 3.39
N LEU A 71 7.49 -17.01 2.33
CA LEU A 71 6.20 -17.68 2.40
C LEU A 71 6.43 -19.14 2.73
N ASN A 72 5.61 -19.70 3.62
CA ASN A 72 5.56 -21.15 3.74
C ASN A 72 4.93 -21.75 2.46
N PHE A 73 5.18 -23.03 2.23
CA PHE A 73 4.71 -23.74 1.03
C PHE A 73 3.19 -23.60 0.84
N HIS A 74 2.40 -23.78 1.91
CA HIS A 74 0.95 -23.71 1.81
C HIS A 74 0.45 -22.34 1.37
N LEU A 75 1.03 -21.26 1.90
CA LEU A 75 0.68 -19.90 1.53
C LEU A 75 1.09 -19.59 0.08
N LEU A 76 2.28 -20.03 -0.34
CA LEU A 76 2.73 -19.88 -1.73
C LEU A 76 1.79 -20.57 -2.72
N GLU A 77 1.39 -21.82 -2.44
CA GLU A 77 0.46 -22.56 -3.29
C GLU A 77 -0.94 -21.95 -3.27
N THR A 78 -1.39 -21.41 -2.13
CA THR A 78 -2.66 -20.68 -2.04
C THR A 78 -2.64 -19.42 -2.92
N ILE A 79 -1.54 -18.66 -2.90
CA ILE A 79 -1.36 -17.49 -3.78
C ILE A 79 -1.35 -17.91 -5.25
N LYS A 80 -0.62 -18.97 -5.63
CA LYS A 80 -0.62 -19.46 -7.01
C LYS A 80 -2.02 -19.85 -7.46
N LYS A 81 -2.76 -20.61 -6.64
CA LYS A 81 -4.14 -20.99 -6.95
C LYS A 81 -5.03 -19.76 -7.13
N TYR A 82 -4.93 -18.80 -6.20
CA TYR A 82 -5.65 -17.54 -6.30
C TYR A 82 -5.38 -16.79 -7.61
N LEU A 83 -4.12 -16.74 -8.05
CA LEU A 83 -3.74 -16.11 -9.32
C LEU A 83 -4.26 -16.87 -10.55
N VAL A 84 -4.31 -18.21 -10.52
CA VAL A 84 -4.98 -19.00 -11.57
C VAL A 84 -6.49 -18.72 -11.59
N ASP A 85 -7.12 -18.55 -10.42
CA ASP A 85 -8.55 -18.21 -10.34
C ASP A 85 -8.86 -16.80 -10.89
N LEU A 86 -7.88 -15.89 -10.90
CA LEU A 86 -7.97 -14.57 -11.54
C LEU A 86 -7.64 -14.59 -13.04
N ASP A 87 -6.76 -15.49 -13.48
CA ASP A 87 -6.42 -15.71 -14.89
C ASP A 87 -6.20 -17.21 -15.18
N PRO A 88 -7.25 -17.93 -15.61
CA PRO A 88 -7.20 -19.38 -15.81
C PRO A 88 -6.20 -19.89 -16.84
N ASN A 89 -5.67 -19.00 -17.70
CA ASN A 89 -4.64 -19.36 -18.68
C ASN A 89 -3.22 -19.34 -18.08
N THR A 90 -3.09 -18.95 -16.81
CA THR A 90 -1.82 -18.91 -16.10
C THR A 90 -1.31 -20.31 -15.81
N SER A 91 -0.01 -20.53 -16.06
CA SER A 91 0.73 -21.69 -15.56
C SER A 91 1.99 -21.27 -14.83
N PHE A 92 2.27 -21.93 -13.71
CA PHE A 92 3.48 -21.71 -12.91
C PHE A 92 4.57 -22.76 -13.13
N ALA A 93 4.38 -23.71 -14.06
CA ALA A 93 5.26 -24.85 -14.25
C ALA A 93 6.71 -24.48 -14.63
N GLN A 94 6.88 -23.32 -15.28
CA GLN A 94 8.20 -22.80 -15.66
C GLN A 94 8.53 -21.48 -14.97
N THR A 95 7.75 -21.06 -13.98
CA THR A 95 7.90 -19.73 -13.39
C THR A 95 9.02 -19.71 -12.36
N ASN A 96 9.97 -18.79 -12.53
CA ASN A 96 10.97 -18.51 -11.50
C ASN A 96 10.54 -17.35 -10.60
N PHE A 97 9.78 -16.39 -11.14
CA PHE A 97 9.31 -15.22 -10.42
C PHE A 97 7.86 -14.89 -10.76
N ILE A 98 7.08 -14.57 -9.73
CA ILE A 98 5.77 -13.94 -9.85
C ILE A 98 5.96 -12.46 -9.58
N VAL A 99 5.50 -11.60 -10.48
CA VAL A 99 5.49 -10.15 -10.30
C VAL A 99 4.05 -9.67 -10.33
N ILE A 100 3.64 -8.93 -9.31
CA ILE A 100 2.31 -8.33 -9.21
C ILE A 100 2.49 -6.82 -9.07
N ASN A 101 1.97 -6.07 -10.04
CA ASN A 101 1.76 -4.64 -9.91
C ASN A 101 0.37 -4.42 -9.30
N TYR A 102 0.33 -3.71 -8.17
CA TYR A 102 -0.87 -3.56 -7.36
C TYR A 102 -1.27 -2.10 -7.24
N ILE A 103 -2.56 -1.80 -7.37
CA ILE A 103 -3.17 -0.50 -7.06
C ILE A 103 -4.18 -0.71 -5.94
N ASP A 104 -4.08 0.10 -4.89
CA ASP A 104 -4.89 -0.09 -3.68
C ASP A 104 -6.02 0.93 -3.54
N ASN A 105 -5.86 2.16 -4.04
CA ASN A 105 -6.83 3.23 -3.83
C ASN A 105 -6.98 4.15 -5.04
N ASP A 106 -8.12 4.83 -5.11
CA ASP A 106 -8.33 5.96 -6.02
C ASP A 106 -7.37 7.12 -5.71
N PRO A 107 -7.03 7.94 -6.71
CA PRO A 107 -6.23 9.14 -6.48
C PRO A 107 -6.95 10.08 -5.50
N SER A 108 -6.17 10.74 -4.64
CA SER A 108 -6.70 11.76 -3.72
C SER A 108 -7.34 12.94 -4.45
N ILE A 109 -6.88 13.23 -5.67
CA ILE A 109 -7.42 14.28 -6.54
C ILE A 109 -7.90 13.62 -7.84
N HIS A 110 -9.22 13.60 -8.03
CA HIS A 110 -9.83 13.11 -9.25
C HIS A 110 -9.87 14.21 -10.32
N THR A 111 -9.26 13.95 -11.47
CA THR A 111 -9.35 14.81 -12.66
C THR A 111 -9.90 13.99 -13.81
N LYS A 112 -11.09 14.35 -14.29
CA LYS A 112 -11.77 13.62 -15.37
C LYS A 112 -10.90 13.60 -16.64
N GLY A 113 -10.70 12.42 -17.23
CA GLY A 113 -9.94 12.26 -18.46
C GLY A 113 -8.41 12.33 -18.27
N TYR A 114 -7.93 12.34 -17.02
CA TYR A 114 -6.50 12.26 -16.72
C TYR A 114 -6.09 10.81 -16.46
N GLN A 115 -4.94 10.41 -16.98
CA GLN A 115 -4.29 9.13 -16.67
C GLN A 115 -2.94 9.39 -16.02
N VAL A 116 -2.61 8.63 -14.99
CA VAL A 116 -1.36 8.81 -14.24
C VAL A 116 -0.14 8.53 -15.13
N PRO A 117 0.91 9.37 -15.13
CA PRO A 117 2.06 9.19 -16.01
C PRO A 117 3.06 8.15 -15.52
N TRP A 118 2.63 7.18 -14.68
CA TRP A 118 3.53 6.17 -14.13
C TRP A 118 4.03 5.23 -15.22
N ASP A 119 5.36 5.13 -15.33
CA ASP A 119 6.01 4.45 -16.43
C ASP A 119 5.81 2.92 -16.41
N VAL A 120 5.47 2.36 -15.24
CA VAL A 120 5.07 0.95 -15.10
C VAL A 120 3.79 0.62 -15.86
N PHE A 121 2.92 1.61 -16.10
CA PHE A 121 1.71 1.45 -16.91
C PHE A 121 1.91 1.84 -18.36
N THR A 122 2.94 2.66 -18.64
CA THR A 122 3.29 3.03 -20.01
C THR A 122 4.17 1.97 -20.65
N LYS A 123 3.64 1.27 -21.66
CA LYS A 123 4.30 0.15 -22.35
C LYS A 123 4.44 -1.05 -21.42
N ASP A 124 3.71 -2.11 -21.77
CA ASP A 124 3.73 -3.41 -21.12
C ASP A 124 5.10 -3.79 -20.51
N ILE A 125 5.21 -3.70 -19.18
CA ILE A 125 6.43 -3.97 -18.43
C ILE A 125 6.92 -5.40 -18.65
N SER A 126 6.03 -6.33 -18.99
CA SER A 126 6.38 -7.73 -19.26
C SER A 126 7.46 -7.88 -20.34
N LYS A 127 7.47 -6.95 -21.31
CA LYS A 127 8.47 -6.90 -22.39
C LYS A 127 9.88 -6.55 -21.92
N SER A 128 10.02 -6.08 -20.68
CA SER A 128 11.30 -5.66 -20.09
C SER A 128 11.92 -6.72 -19.20
N PHE A 129 11.18 -7.79 -18.87
CA PHE A 129 11.74 -8.94 -18.19
C PHE A 129 12.60 -9.75 -19.16
N LYS A 130 13.76 -10.25 -18.70
CA LYS A 130 14.57 -11.13 -19.55
C LYS A 130 13.84 -12.47 -19.68
N LYS A 131 13.84 -13.08 -20.88
CA LYS A 131 13.21 -14.39 -21.10
C LYS A 131 13.72 -15.47 -20.13
N SER A 132 15.00 -15.41 -19.76
CA SER A 132 15.64 -16.30 -18.77
C SER A 132 15.04 -16.21 -17.37
N ASP A 133 14.40 -15.09 -17.05
CA ASP A 133 13.86 -14.81 -15.72
C ASP A 133 12.52 -15.52 -15.53
N LYS A 134 11.89 -16.00 -16.61
CA LYS A 134 10.63 -16.75 -16.60
C LYS A 134 9.61 -16.14 -15.62
N VAL A 135 9.33 -14.85 -15.85
CA VAL A 135 8.43 -14.06 -15.01
C VAL A 135 6.99 -14.32 -15.44
N THR A 136 6.13 -14.66 -14.47
CA THR A 136 4.68 -14.58 -14.61
C THR A 136 4.22 -13.27 -13.99
N HIS A 137 3.54 -12.43 -14.78
CA HIS A 137 3.23 -11.05 -14.41
C HIS A 137 1.73 -10.77 -14.36
N PHE A 138 1.30 -10.01 -13.36
CA PHE A 138 -0.08 -9.59 -13.17
C PHE A 138 -0.19 -8.09 -12.86
N TYR A 139 -1.24 -7.47 -13.40
CA TYR A 139 -1.78 -6.21 -12.90
C TYR A 139 -3.01 -6.53 -12.05
N ILE A 140 -2.95 -6.25 -10.76
CA ILE A 140 -4.04 -6.51 -9.80
C ILE A 140 -4.50 -5.19 -9.19
N ILE A 141 -5.80 -5.04 -9.01
CA ILE A 141 -6.40 -3.83 -8.45
C ILE A 141 -7.36 -4.15 -7.33
N ASN A 142 -7.32 -3.35 -6.26
CA ASN A 142 -8.28 -3.42 -5.17
C ASN A 142 -9.71 -3.16 -5.71
N PRO A 143 -10.72 -3.99 -5.36
CA PRO A 143 -12.12 -3.77 -5.75
C PRO A 143 -12.72 -2.42 -5.29
N ASP A 144 -12.09 -1.78 -4.31
CA ASP A 144 -12.50 -0.47 -3.79
C ASP A 144 -12.17 0.68 -4.76
N VAL A 145 -11.26 0.49 -5.72
CA VAL A 145 -10.86 1.51 -6.71
C VAL A 145 -11.97 1.70 -7.73
N LYS A 146 -12.38 2.95 -7.97
CA LYS A 146 -13.48 3.32 -8.87
C LYS A 146 -13.01 3.97 -10.16
N ASP A 147 -11.91 4.71 -10.14
CA ASP A 147 -11.34 5.38 -11.31
C ASP A 147 -10.29 4.51 -12.01
N LEU A 148 -10.77 3.45 -12.68
CA LEU A 148 -9.90 2.60 -13.51
C LEU A 148 -9.25 3.38 -14.66
N PHE A 149 -9.90 4.44 -15.16
CA PHE A 149 -9.36 5.21 -16.27
C PHE A 149 -8.06 5.92 -15.88
N TYR A 150 -8.01 6.50 -14.67
CA TYR A 150 -6.80 7.09 -14.10
C TYR A 150 -5.60 6.12 -14.14
N TYR A 151 -5.85 4.84 -13.87
CA TYR A 151 -4.85 3.77 -13.89
C TYR A 151 -4.76 3.01 -15.23
N HIS A 152 -5.07 3.66 -16.35
CA HIS A 152 -4.98 3.07 -17.70
C HIS A 152 -5.83 1.81 -17.91
N GLY A 153 -7.02 1.73 -17.31
CA GLY A 153 -7.93 0.59 -17.45
C GLY A 153 -8.44 0.33 -18.88
N ASP A 154 -8.25 1.28 -19.80
CA ASP A 154 -8.48 1.14 -21.24
C ASP A 154 -7.33 0.40 -21.97
N LYS A 155 -6.15 0.29 -21.35
CA LYS A 155 -4.93 -0.31 -21.94
C LYS A 155 -4.40 -1.50 -21.15
N ILE A 156 -4.73 -1.59 -19.87
CA ILE A 156 -4.24 -2.60 -18.94
C ILE A 156 -5.38 -3.55 -18.57
N ASN A 157 -5.09 -4.84 -18.66
CA ASN A 157 -5.99 -5.90 -18.20
C ASN A 157 -5.87 -6.07 -16.68
N TRP A 158 -6.49 -5.17 -15.93
CA TRP A 158 -6.54 -5.25 -14.47
C TRP A 158 -7.37 -6.45 -14.01
N LYS A 159 -6.79 -7.26 -13.12
CA LYS A 159 -7.50 -8.32 -12.40
C LYS A 159 -7.96 -7.77 -11.05
N THR A 160 -9.25 -7.89 -10.74
CA THR A 160 -9.77 -7.45 -9.44
C THR A 160 -9.32 -8.38 -8.32
N ASP A 161 -8.80 -7.82 -7.22
CA ASP A 161 -8.40 -8.55 -6.02
C ASP A 161 -9.64 -9.02 -5.24
N LYS A 162 -10.16 -10.19 -5.58
CA LYS A 162 -11.34 -10.78 -4.91
C LYS A 162 -11.08 -10.92 -3.41
N ASP A 163 -12.06 -10.48 -2.63
CA ASP A 163 -12.05 -10.54 -1.16
C ASP A 163 -10.78 -9.92 -0.54
N HIS A 164 -10.17 -8.94 -1.23
CA HIS A 164 -8.97 -8.22 -0.77
C HIS A 164 -7.79 -9.15 -0.44
N PHE A 165 -7.70 -10.30 -1.11
CA PHE A 165 -6.76 -11.36 -0.74
C PHE A 165 -5.29 -10.95 -0.78
N ILE A 166 -4.85 -10.22 -1.82
CA ILE A 166 -3.48 -9.72 -1.96
C ILE A 166 -3.26 -8.53 -1.03
N LYS A 167 -4.24 -7.62 -0.95
CA LYS A 167 -4.21 -6.46 -0.05
C LYS A 167 -3.89 -6.87 1.38
N ASP A 168 -4.68 -7.78 1.95
CA ASP A 168 -4.63 -8.11 3.37
C ASP A 168 -3.31 -8.78 3.76
N LYS A 169 -2.60 -9.39 2.80
CA LYS A 169 -1.33 -10.08 3.03
C LYS A 169 -0.10 -9.21 2.85
N PHE A 170 -0.14 -8.28 1.90
CA PHE A 170 1.06 -7.57 1.44
C PHE A 170 0.94 -6.04 1.48
N PHE A 171 -0.28 -5.50 1.55
CA PHE A 171 -0.59 -4.07 1.51
C PHE A 171 -1.58 -3.67 2.61
N PRO A 172 -1.25 -3.86 3.91
CA PRO A 172 -2.18 -3.64 5.02
C PRO A 172 -2.55 -2.17 5.26
N PHE A 173 -1.80 -1.24 4.68
CA PHE A 173 -2.04 0.20 4.82
C PHE A 173 -2.59 0.77 3.52
N LYS A 174 -3.57 1.67 3.66
CA LYS A 174 -4.20 2.41 2.56
C LYS A 174 -3.20 3.36 1.89
N LEU A 175 -2.58 2.94 0.79
CA LEU A 175 -1.60 3.69 0.00
C LEU A 175 -1.99 3.71 -1.48
N ASN A 176 -1.33 4.47 -2.36
CA ASN A 176 -1.73 4.51 -3.79
C ASN A 176 -1.62 3.13 -4.47
N GLY A 177 -0.67 2.29 -4.04
CA GLY A 177 -0.45 0.95 -4.60
C GLY A 177 0.89 0.38 -4.17
N GLY A 178 1.48 -0.43 -5.04
CA GLY A 178 2.78 -1.03 -4.82
C GLY A 178 3.08 -2.15 -5.80
N PHE A 179 4.11 -2.93 -5.51
CA PHE A 179 4.38 -4.17 -6.22
C PHE A 179 4.83 -5.28 -5.28
N LEU A 180 4.64 -6.52 -5.71
CA LEU A 180 5.06 -7.73 -5.03
C LEU A 180 5.86 -8.59 -6.00
N ILE A 181 7.01 -9.08 -5.55
CA ILE A 181 7.83 -10.07 -6.27
C ILE A 181 7.97 -11.29 -5.37
N ILE A 182 7.65 -12.46 -5.89
CA ILE A 182 7.81 -13.75 -5.20
C ILE A 182 8.66 -14.66 -6.08
N ASP A 183 9.70 -15.27 -5.53
CA ASP A 183 10.47 -16.29 -6.24
C ASP A 183 9.87 -17.69 -6.11
N LYS A 184 10.40 -18.65 -6.87
CA LYS A 184 9.94 -20.05 -6.85
C LYS A 184 10.05 -20.74 -5.48
N ASP A 185 10.92 -20.24 -4.60
CA ASP A 185 11.18 -20.81 -3.27
C ASP A 185 10.36 -20.09 -2.18
N GLY A 186 9.51 -19.14 -2.57
CA GLY A 186 8.63 -18.38 -1.71
C GLY A 186 9.28 -17.18 -1.03
N ASN A 187 10.53 -16.81 -1.34
CA ASN A 187 11.05 -15.54 -0.86
C ASN A 187 10.31 -14.42 -1.57
N TYR A 188 9.96 -13.36 -0.84
CA TYR A 188 9.22 -12.26 -1.40
C TYR A 188 9.77 -10.90 -0.97
N ILE A 189 9.50 -9.91 -1.82
CA ILE A 189 9.65 -8.49 -1.53
C ILE A 189 8.35 -7.80 -1.95
N SER A 190 7.76 -7.02 -1.05
CA SER A 190 6.68 -6.09 -1.38
C SER A 190 7.13 -4.66 -1.13
N TYR A 191 6.82 -3.79 -2.08
CA TYR A 191 7.04 -2.35 -2.01
C TYR A 191 5.69 -1.65 -2.00
N LYS A 192 5.47 -0.69 -1.10
CA LYS A 192 4.20 0.01 -0.89
C LYS A 192 4.37 1.50 -1.17
N GLY A 193 3.38 2.11 -1.82
CA GLY A 193 3.42 3.50 -2.28
C GLY A 193 3.68 3.62 -3.77
N GLU A 194 4.11 4.82 -4.20
CA GLU A 194 4.41 5.09 -5.61
C GLU A 194 5.72 4.44 -6.03
N TYR A 195 5.73 3.87 -7.23
CA TYR A 195 6.89 3.15 -7.77
C TYR A 195 6.97 3.31 -9.28
N SER A 196 8.18 3.17 -9.79
CA SER A 196 8.49 3.17 -11.21
C SER A 196 8.74 1.75 -11.71
N LYS A 197 8.75 1.60 -13.04
CA LYS A 197 9.23 0.40 -13.72
C LYS A 197 10.65 0.03 -13.31
N LYS A 198 11.52 1.03 -13.11
CA LYS A 198 12.92 0.82 -12.69
C LYS A 198 12.95 0.12 -11.33
N ASP A 199 12.12 0.53 -10.38
CA ASP A 199 12.09 -0.07 -9.04
C ASP A 199 11.75 -1.56 -9.08
N VAL A 200 10.76 -1.95 -9.90
CA VAL A 200 10.39 -3.36 -10.11
C VAL A 200 11.57 -4.16 -10.67
N LEU A 201 12.24 -3.63 -11.70
CA LEU A 201 13.34 -4.31 -12.38
C LEU A 201 14.59 -4.43 -11.48
N GLU A 202 14.89 -3.40 -10.70
CA GLU A 202 16.00 -3.44 -9.74
C GLU A 202 15.73 -4.45 -8.62
N LYS A 203 14.51 -4.51 -8.07
CA LYS A 203 14.18 -5.51 -7.05
C LYS A 203 14.13 -6.94 -7.59
N LEU A 204 13.66 -7.13 -8.81
CA LEU A 204 13.75 -8.43 -9.48
C LEU A 204 15.21 -8.87 -9.62
N LYS A 205 16.10 -7.95 -10.03
CA LYS A 205 17.54 -8.23 -10.14
C LYS A 205 18.16 -8.57 -8.79
N GLU A 206 17.87 -7.79 -7.75
CA GLU A 206 18.36 -8.05 -6.38
C GLU A 206 17.98 -9.44 -5.88
N MET A 207 16.76 -9.91 -6.17
CA MET A 207 16.31 -11.25 -5.76
C MET A 207 17.02 -12.38 -6.51
N LYS A 208 17.49 -12.13 -7.74
CA LYS A 208 18.22 -13.13 -8.54
C LYS A 208 19.67 -13.33 -8.10
N GLU A 209 20.24 -12.34 -7.44
CA GLU A 209 21.65 -12.32 -7.04
C GLU A 209 21.86 -12.86 -5.60
N LYS A 210 20.77 -13.27 -4.93
CA LYS A 210 20.78 -13.95 -3.63
C LYS A 210 20.77 -15.46 -3.79
#